data_AF-A0A2V5SQE1-F1
#
_entry.id   AF-A0A2V5SQE1-F1
#
_cell.length_a   1.000
_cell.length_b   1.000
_cell.length_c   1.000
_cell.angle_alpha   90.00
_cell.angle_beta   90.00
_cell.angle_gamma   90.00
#
_symmetry.space_group_name_H-M   'P 1'
#
loop_
_entity.id
_entity.type
_entity.pdbx_description
1 polymer ?
#
loop_
_entity_poly.entity_id
_entity_poly.type
_entity_poly.pdbx_seq_one_letter_code
_entity_poly.pdbx_strand_id
1 'polypeptide(L)'
;RTPFDVPEGESEIVAGHMTEYSGFKYAIFFMAEYIGMFAVSGLAATLFLGGWHAPARVLEIIPSYVWFFVKLSALLFVYIWIRGTLPRTRIDQMMNVAWKFMLPMAFTCVIAAAVWHYAGRGLRGWLWSLVVIAIVYTALSILLDTRRKFAPRVYRFAE
;
A
#
# COMPACT_ATOMS: atom_id res chain seq x y z
N ARG A 1 -12.84 -3.81 12.27
CA ARG A 1 -13.04 -4.70 11.10
C ARG A 1 -11.99 -4.32 10.09
N THR A 2 -11.20 -5.26 9.60
CA THR A 2 -10.07 -4.98 8.72
C THR A 2 -10.56 -4.35 7.39
N PRO A 3 -9.92 -3.27 6.92
CA PRO A 3 -10.43 -2.45 5.82
C PRO A 3 -10.32 -3.13 4.45
N PHE A 4 -9.43 -4.13 4.31
CA PHE A 4 -9.04 -4.74 3.04
C PHE A 4 -9.28 -6.27 2.96
N ASP A 5 -9.84 -6.90 4.00
CA ASP A 5 -10.23 -8.32 3.97
C ASP A 5 -11.64 -8.47 3.41
N VAL A 6 -11.74 -8.27 2.11
CA VAL A 6 -13.01 -8.40 1.39
C VAL A 6 -13.42 -9.84 1.05
N PRO A 7 -12.51 -10.85 1.04
CA PRO A 7 -12.91 -12.26 0.99
C PRO A 7 -13.33 -12.86 2.34
N GLU A 8 -13.12 -12.18 3.46
CA GLU A 8 -13.33 -12.74 4.81
C GLU A 8 -14.49 -12.06 5.55
N GLY A 9 -15.35 -11.35 4.83
CA GLY A 9 -16.48 -10.71 5.48
C GLY A 9 -17.45 -11.72 6.05
N GLU A 10 -17.45 -11.87 7.37
CA GLU A 10 -18.47 -12.61 8.15
C GLU A 10 -19.93 -12.25 7.80
N SER A 11 -20.14 -11.11 7.13
CA SER A 11 -21.44 -10.56 6.71
C SER A 11 -21.72 -10.70 5.21
N GLU A 12 -20.79 -11.24 4.41
CA GLU A 12 -20.94 -11.49 2.96
C GLU A 12 -20.61 -12.97 2.67
N ILE A 13 -21.26 -13.55 1.66
CA ILE A 13 -21.66 -14.98 1.62
C ILE A 13 -20.47 -15.98 1.53
N VAL A 14 -19.22 -15.56 1.50
CA VAL A 14 -18.08 -16.48 1.31
C VAL A 14 -16.87 -15.98 2.10
N ALA A 15 -16.43 -16.70 3.15
CA ALA A 15 -15.13 -16.48 3.79
C ALA A 15 -13.96 -17.08 2.96
N GLY A 16 -14.11 -17.02 1.63
CA GLY A 16 -13.24 -17.64 0.63
C GLY A 16 -12.86 -19.08 0.95
N HIS A 17 -11.55 -19.30 1.03
CA HIS A 17 -10.93 -20.59 1.33
C HIS A 17 -11.08 -21.00 2.80
N MET A 18 -11.41 -20.09 3.71
CA MET A 18 -11.45 -20.37 5.14
C MET A 18 -12.69 -21.16 5.58
N THR A 19 -13.75 -21.17 4.77
CA THR A 19 -14.98 -21.94 5.06
C THR A 19 -14.79 -23.45 4.91
N GLU A 20 -13.84 -23.88 4.09
CA GLU A 20 -13.64 -25.28 3.72
C GLU A 20 -12.58 -25.99 4.59
N TYR A 21 -11.75 -25.23 5.31
CA TYR A 21 -10.66 -25.77 6.13
C TYR A 21 -10.91 -25.61 7.62
N SER A 22 -10.60 -26.65 8.39
CA SER A 22 -10.70 -26.67 9.85
C SER A 22 -9.38 -27.06 10.53
N GLY A 23 -9.27 -26.76 11.84
CA GLY A 23 -8.13 -27.15 12.68
C GLY A 23 -6.80 -26.53 12.23
N PHE A 24 -5.76 -27.36 12.07
CA PHE A 24 -4.41 -26.89 11.73
C PHE A 24 -4.32 -26.33 10.31
N LYS A 25 -5.10 -26.85 9.35
CA LYS A 25 -5.10 -26.34 7.97
C LYS A 25 -5.59 -24.89 7.92
N TYR A 26 -6.63 -24.57 8.70
CA TYR A 26 -7.09 -23.20 8.88
C TYR A 26 -5.97 -22.28 9.42
N ALA A 27 -5.24 -22.73 10.44
CA ALA A 27 -4.15 -21.94 11.03
C ALA A 27 -3.00 -21.65 10.03
N ILE A 28 -2.71 -22.57 9.10
CA ILE A 28 -1.68 -22.35 8.07
C ILE A 28 -2.06 -21.20 7.13
N PHE A 29 -3.34 -21.05 6.78
CA PHE A 29 -3.78 -19.94 5.91
C PHE A 29 -3.58 -18.58 6.57
N PHE A 30 -3.96 -18.43 7.83
CA PHE A 30 -3.66 -17.21 8.59
C PHE A 30 -2.16 -16.98 8.72
N MET A 31 -1.40 -18.02 9.07
CA MET A 31 0.05 -17.92 9.17
C MET A 31 0.68 -17.44 7.87
N ALA A 32 0.23 -17.97 6.73
CA ALA A 32 0.72 -17.57 5.41
C ALA A 32 0.40 -16.10 5.09
N GLU A 33 -0.78 -15.62 5.45
CA GLU A 33 -1.15 -14.21 5.28
C GLU A 33 -0.26 -13.28 6.15
N TYR A 34 -0.04 -13.64 7.42
CA TYR A 34 0.86 -12.89 8.31
C TYR A 34 2.31 -12.91 7.83
N ILE A 35 2.79 -14.05 7.32
CA ILE A 35 4.11 -14.16 6.69
C ILE A 35 4.16 -13.28 5.44
N GLY A 36 3.10 -13.24 4.63
CA GLY A 36 3.00 -12.37 3.47
C GLY A 36 3.14 -10.90 3.83
N MET A 37 2.41 -10.44 4.86
CA MET A 37 2.53 -9.07 5.38
C MET A 37 3.94 -8.75 5.88
N PHE A 38 4.57 -9.70 6.59
CA PHE A 38 5.95 -9.58 7.05
C PHE A 38 6.94 -9.49 5.88
N ALA A 39 6.79 -10.33 4.87
CA ALA A 39 7.65 -10.37 3.69
C ALA A 39 7.55 -9.09 2.86
N VAL A 40 6.34 -8.59 2.60
CA VAL A 40 6.13 -7.33 1.86
C VAL A 40 6.69 -6.15 2.64
N SER A 41 6.50 -6.11 3.97
CA SER A 41 7.11 -5.07 4.82
C SER A 41 8.63 -5.15 4.82
N GLY A 42 9.21 -6.35 4.82
CA GLY A 42 10.64 -6.57 4.70
C GLY A 42 11.19 -6.07 3.36
N LEU A 43 10.52 -6.39 2.26
CA LEU A 43 10.87 -5.90 0.92
C LEU A 43 10.75 -4.37 0.83
N ALA A 44 9.71 -3.78 1.42
CA ALA A 44 9.56 -2.33 1.46
C ALA A 44 10.70 -1.66 2.25
N ALA A 45 11.08 -2.24 3.40
CA ALA A 45 12.19 -1.76 4.20
C ALA A 45 13.53 -1.82 3.46
N THR A 46 13.79 -2.90 2.70
CA THR A 46 15.04 -3.04 1.93
C THR A 46 15.09 -2.14 0.70
N LEU A 47 14.02 -2.10 -0.10
CA LEU A 47 14.00 -1.40 -1.38
C LEU A 47 13.84 0.11 -1.24
N PHE A 48 13.04 0.58 -0.28
CA PHE A 48 12.67 2.01 -0.19
C PHE A 48 13.27 2.72 1.02
N LEU A 49 13.47 2.02 2.15
CA LEU A 49 13.96 2.64 3.40
C LEU A 49 15.47 2.42 3.63
N GLY A 50 16.22 2.00 2.61
CA GLY A 50 17.67 1.80 2.69
C GLY A 50 18.11 0.56 3.49
N GLY A 51 17.21 -0.41 3.70
CA GLY A 51 17.51 -1.71 4.30
C GLY A 51 18.20 -1.62 5.66
N TRP A 52 19.36 -2.26 5.77
CA TRP A 52 20.17 -2.36 6.99
C TRP A 52 21.03 -1.13 7.29
N HIS A 53 21.04 -0.11 6.43
CA HIS A 53 21.85 1.09 6.67
C HIS A 53 21.24 1.99 7.75
N ALA A 54 22.10 2.51 8.61
CA ALA A 54 21.76 3.52 9.59
C ALA A 54 21.33 4.83 8.89
N PRO A 55 20.31 5.52 9.39
CA PRO A 55 19.81 6.76 8.78
C PRO A 55 20.83 7.92 8.85
N ALA A 56 21.78 7.88 9.78
CA ALA A 56 22.89 8.81 9.84
C ALA A 56 24.18 8.10 10.27
N ARG A 57 25.33 8.59 9.79
CA ARG A 57 26.66 8.03 10.13
C ARG A 57 26.94 8.00 11.64
N VAL A 58 26.39 8.94 12.40
CA VAL A 58 26.54 9.01 13.86
C VAL A 58 25.90 7.80 14.58
N LEU A 59 24.92 7.17 13.94
CA LEU A 59 24.13 6.06 14.48
C LEU A 59 24.66 4.67 14.06
N GLU A 60 25.82 4.62 13.40
CA GLU A 60 26.49 3.36 13.01
C GLU A 60 27.07 2.56 14.20
N ILE A 61 27.04 3.14 15.40
CA ILE A 61 27.39 2.46 16.65
C ILE A 61 26.44 1.28 16.91
N ILE A 62 25.19 1.38 16.46
CA ILE A 62 24.18 0.33 16.63
C ILE A 62 24.31 -0.68 15.49
N PRO A 63 24.29 -2.00 15.78
CA PRO A 63 24.42 -3.02 14.74
C PRO A 63 23.38 -2.90 13.64
N SER A 64 23.80 -3.15 12.41
CA SER A 64 23.00 -2.96 11.19
C SER A 64 21.67 -3.74 11.20
N TYR A 65 21.66 -4.97 11.74
CA TYR A 65 20.45 -5.79 11.86
C TYR A 65 19.36 -5.14 12.72
N VAL A 66 19.72 -4.39 13.76
CA VAL A 66 18.76 -3.70 14.63
C VAL A 66 17.99 -2.65 13.81
N TRP A 67 18.67 -1.91 12.94
CA TRP A 67 18.04 -0.89 12.10
C TRP A 67 16.99 -1.46 11.14
N PHE A 68 17.24 -2.64 10.60
CA PHE A 68 16.26 -3.32 9.76
C PHE A 68 15.03 -3.74 10.56
N PHE A 69 15.22 -4.37 11.73
CA PHE A 69 14.10 -4.76 12.58
C PHE A 69 13.30 -3.55 13.07
N VAL A 70 13.95 -2.42 13.38
CA VAL A 70 13.25 -1.19 13.76
C VAL A 70 12.37 -0.67 12.60
N LYS A 71 12.91 -0.59 11.37
CA LYS A 71 12.13 -0.17 10.19
C LYS A 71 10.99 -1.13 9.89
N LEU A 72 11.26 -2.43 9.98
CA LEU A 72 10.27 -3.49 9.81
C LEU A 72 9.14 -3.39 10.84
N SER A 73 9.47 -3.28 12.12
CA SER A 73 8.51 -3.10 13.21
C SER A 73 7.69 -1.83 13.04
N ALA A 74 8.30 -0.73 12.57
CA ALA A 74 7.58 0.49 12.26
C ALA A 74 6.57 0.30 11.11
N LEU A 75 6.94 -0.40 10.04
CA LEU A 75 6.01 -0.72 8.95
C LEU A 75 4.87 -1.64 9.39
N LEU A 76 5.17 -2.68 10.18
CA LEU A 76 4.15 -3.57 10.75
C LEU A 76 3.21 -2.81 11.69
N PHE A 77 3.74 -1.90 12.50
CA PHE A 77 2.93 -1.02 13.35
C PHE A 77 1.98 -0.17 12.51
N VAL A 78 2.46 0.45 11.43
CA VAL A 78 1.61 1.23 10.51
C VAL A 78 0.53 0.33 9.89
N TYR A 79 0.87 -0.90 9.50
CA TYR A 79 -0.09 -1.83 8.92
C TYR A 79 -1.21 -2.20 9.91
N ILE A 80 -0.84 -2.52 11.15
CA ILE A 80 -1.79 -2.81 12.24
C ILE A 80 -2.64 -1.57 12.54
N TRP A 81 -2.03 -0.39 12.57
CA TRP A 81 -2.72 0.87 12.81
C TRP A 81 -3.76 1.19 11.73
N ILE A 82 -3.40 0.99 10.45
CA ILE A 82 -4.32 1.14 9.32
C ILE A 82 -5.48 0.14 9.42
N ARG A 83 -5.18 -1.13 9.77
CA ARG A 83 -6.20 -2.15 10.00
C ARG A 83 -7.19 -1.79 11.12
N GLY A 84 -6.74 -1.04 12.12
CA GLY A 84 -7.57 -0.58 13.24
C GLY A 84 -8.39 0.69 12.95
N THR A 85 -7.88 1.59 12.11
CA THR A 85 -8.46 2.95 11.95
C THR A 85 -9.35 3.12 10.73
N LEU A 86 -9.08 2.42 9.62
CA LEU A 86 -9.84 2.65 8.39
C LEU A 86 -11.18 1.89 8.37
N PRO A 87 -12.26 2.52 7.88
CA PRO A 87 -13.50 1.84 7.63
C PRO A 87 -13.38 0.88 6.45
N ARG A 88 -14.23 -0.14 6.42
CA ARG A 88 -14.28 -1.12 5.34
C ARG A 88 -14.62 -0.46 4.01
N THR A 89 -13.75 -0.65 3.01
CA THR A 89 -13.98 -0.18 1.63
C THR A 89 -14.51 -1.31 0.75
N ARG A 90 -15.41 -1.00 -0.18
CA ARG A 90 -15.90 -1.99 -1.16
C ARG A 90 -14.82 -2.33 -2.20
N ILE A 91 -14.74 -3.59 -2.64
CA ILE A 91 -13.81 -4.03 -3.73
C ILE A 91 -13.89 -3.10 -4.93
N ASP A 92 -15.09 -2.74 -5.40
CA ASP A 92 -15.24 -1.86 -6.58
C ASP A 92 -14.51 -0.52 -6.43
N GLN A 93 -14.55 0.05 -5.21
CA GLN A 93 -13.88 1.33 -4.92
C GLN A 93 -12.37 1.13 -4.87
N MET A 94 -11.90 0.06 -4.23
CA MET A 94 -10.48 -0.30 -4.20
C MET A 94 -9.93 -0.58 -5.59
N MET A 95 -10.66 -1.37 -6.40
CA MET A 95 -10.30 -1.72 -7.76
C MET A 95 -10.23 -0.48 -8.64
N ASN A 96 -11.20 0.43 -8.51
CA ASN A 96 -11.20 1.68 -9.26
C ASN A 96 -10.00 2.58 -8.88
N VAL A 97 -9.61 2.63 -7.60
CA VAL A 97 -8.40 3.34 -7.15
C VAL A 97 -7.13 2.65 -7.66
N ALA A 98 -7.03 1.33 -7.51
CA ALA A 98 -5.85 0.57 -7.95
C ALA A 98 -5.60 0.72 -9.45
N TRP A 99 -6.64 0.55 -10.27
CA TRP A 99 -6.50 0.58 -11.73
C TRP A 99 -6.42 1.97 -12.32
N LYS A 100 -7.26 2.91 -11.86
CA LYS A 100 -7.32 4.23 -12.49
C LYS A 100 -6.36 5.23 -11.89
N PHE A 101 -5.94 5.04 -10.64
CA PHE A 101 -5.07 5.97 -9.95
C PHE A 101 -3.68 5.39 -9.68
N MET A 102 -3.59 4.24 -8.99
CA MET A 102 -2.27 3.70 -8.59
C MET A 102 -1.42 3.24 -9.77
N LEU A 103 -2.01 2.57 -10.76
CA LEU A 103 -1.28 2.03 -11.91
C LEU A 103 -0.68 3.14 -12.81
N PRO A 104 -1.42 4.18 -13.22
CA PRO A 104 -0.82 5.34 -13.91
C PRO A 104 0.23 6.08 -13.07
N MET A 105 0.03 6.19 -11.76
CA MET A 105 1.01 6.80 -10.87
C MET A 105 2.31 6.00 -10.78
N ALA A 106 2.24 4.66 -10.78
CA ALA A 106 3.44 3.80 -10.79
C ALA A 106 4.27 4.02 -12.07
N PHE A 107 3.63 4.10 -13.24
CA PHE A 107 4.33 4.44 -14.49
C PHE A 107 4.94 5.84 -14.45
N THR A 108 4.24 6.80 -13.84
CA THR A 108 4.75 8.16 -13.66
C THR A 108 6.00 8.16 -12.80
N CYS A 109 6.07 7.37 -11.73
CA CYS A 109 7.27 7.25 -10.91
C CYS A 109 8.50 6.76 -11.71
N VAL A 110 8.30 5.86 -12.67
CA VAL A 110 9.38 5.39 -13.56
C VAL A 110 9.87 6.52 -14.47
N ILE A 111 8.95 7.28 -15.07
CA ILE A 111 9.30 8.46 -15.89
C ILE A 111 9.99 9.52 -15.04
N ALA A 112 9.50 9.76 -13.83
CA ALA A 112 10.07 10.72 -12.89
C ALA A 112 11.50 10.33 -12.48
N ALA A 113 11.79 9.04 -12.32
CA ALA A 113 13.13 8.53 -12.07
C ALA A 113 14.06 8.73 -13.30
N ALA A 114 13.54 8.54 -14.52
CA ALA A 114 14.28 8.83 -15.74
C ALA A 114 14.61 10.32 -15.86
N VAL A 115 13.63 11.20 -15.62
CA VAL A 115 13.83 12.66 -15.64
C VAL A 115 14.87 13.09 -14.61
N TRP A 116 14.82 12.53 -13.39
CA TRP A 116 15.83 12.80 -12.37
C TRP A 116 17.25 12.40 -12.81
N HIS A 117 17.38 11.25 -13.49
CA HIS A 117 18.67 10.77 -13.99
C HIS A 117 19.25 11.67 -15.08
N TYR A 118 18.43 12.11 -16.05
CA TYR A 118 18.90 12.89 -17.21
C TYR A 118 18.98 14.40 -16.97
N ALA A 119 18.17 14.97 -16.08
CA ALA A 119 18.17 16.41 -15.77
C ALA A 119 19.31 16.84 -14.81
N GLY A 120 20.21 15.92 -14.47
CA GLY A 120 21.32 16.10 -13.53
C GLY A 120 20.94 15.71 -12.10
N ARG A 121 21.77 14.85 -11.47
CA ARG A 121 21.60 14.26 -10.12
C ARG A 121 21.62 15.26 -8.94
N GLY A 122 21.33 16.54 -9.19
CA GLY A 122 21.25 17.60 -8.18
C GLY A 122 19.82 17.99 -7.83
N LEU A 123 19.68 19.08 -7.09
CA LEU A 123 18.38 19.67 -6.69
C LEU A 123 17.47 19.96 -7.90
N ARG A 124 18.03 20.35 -9.05
CA ARG A 124 17.27 20.63 -10.27
C ARG A 124 16.56 19.38 -10.81
N GLY A 125 17.23 18.23 -10.84
CA GLY A 125 16.61 16.97 -11.24
C GLY A 125 15.49 16.53 -10.29
N TRP A 126 15.67 16.80 -8.99
CA TRP A 126 14.62 16.56 -7.98
C TRP A 126 13.39 17.43 -8.21
N LEU A 127 13.58 18.73 -8.48
CA LEU A 127 12.48 19.64 -8.78
C LEU A 127 11.72 19.22 -10.03
N TRP A 128 12.42 18.90 -11.12
CA TRP A 128 11.77 18.45 -12.36
C TRP A 128 11.00 17.14 -12.19
N SER A 129 11.56 16.19 -11.45
CA SER A 129 10.90 14.92 -11.11
C SER A 129 9.61 15.16 -10.33
N LEU A 130 9.65 16.01 -9.30
CA LEU A 130 8.46 16.37 -8.51
C LEU A 130 7.40 17.10 -9.33
N VAL A 131 7.81 17.99 -10.24
CA VAL A 131 6.89 18.70 -11.13
C VAL A 131 6.15 17.70 -12.03
N VAL A 132 6.86 16.73 -12.62
CA VAL A 132 6.23 15.69 -13.44
C VAL A 132 5.19 14.89 -12.64
N ILE A 133 5.54 14.47 -11.43
CA ILE A 133 4.62 13.74 -10.54
C ILE A 133 3.40 14.61 -10.19
N ALA A 134 3.61 15.88 -9.86
CA ALA A 134 2.53 16.80 -9.48
C ALA A 134 1.58 17.10 -10.65
N ILE A 135 2.09 17.25 -11.86
CA ILE A 135 1.28 17.47 -13.07
C ILE A 135 0.40 16.24 -13.32
N VAL A 136 0.97 15.04 -13.28
CA VAL A 136 0.18 13.82 -13.53
C VAL A 136 -0.82 13.56 -12.39
N TYR A 137 -0.43 13.78 -11.14
CA TYR A 137 -1.32 13.67 -9.99
C TYR A 137 -2.53 14.61 -10.12
N THR A 138 -2.29 15.88 -10.44
CA THR A 138 -3.37 16.88 -10.57
C THR A 138 -4.26 16.58 -11.78
N ALA A 139 -3.68 16.19 -12.92
CA ALA A 139 -4.42 15.76 -14.10
C ALA A 139 -5.33 14.55 -13.80
N LEU A 140 -4.80 13.52 -13.15
CA LEU A 140 -5.57 12.34 -12.74
C LEU A 140 -6.64 12.71 -11.72
N SER A 141 -6.33 13.56 -10.74
CA SER A 141 -7.29 14.01 -9.73
C SER A 141 -8.46 14.78 -10.33
N ILE A 142 -8.24 15.55 -11.40
CA ILE A 142 -9.30 16.27 -12.12
C ILE A 142 -10.09 15.30 -12.99
N LEU A 143 -9.41 14.43 -13.75
CA LEU A 143 -10.05 13.50 -14.68
C LEU A 143 -10.90 12.44 -13.99
N LEU A 144 -10.48 12.00 -12.79
CA LEU A 144 -11.15 10.93 -12.05
C LEU A 144 -12.27 11.42 -11.12
N ASP A 145 -12.56 12.74 -11.11
CA ASP A 145 -13.57 13.43 -10.32
C ASP A 145 -14.09 12.60 -9.13
N THR A 146 -13.22 12.47 -8.12
CA THR A 146 -13.41 11.59 -6.96
C THR A 146 -14.54 12.09 -6.03
N ARG A 147 -15.12 13.26 -6.32
CA ARG A 147 -16.13 13.91 -5.47
C ARG A 147 -17.53 13.28 -5.56
N ARG A 148 -17.86 12.55 -6.64
CA ARG A 148 -19.25 12.08 -6.89
C ARG A 148 -19.58 10.66 -6.41
N LYS A 149 -18.62 9.84 -5.96
CA LYS A 149 -18.84 8.37 -5.79
C LYS A 149 -18.96 7.86 -4.34
N PHE A 150 -18.91 8.73 -3.34
CA PHE A 150 -19.14 8.37 -1.94
C PHE A 150 -20.61 8.52 -1.49
N ALA A 151 -21.55 8.67 -2.43
CA ALA A 151 -22.97 8.62 -2.11
C ALA A 151 -23.39 7.17 -1.77
N PRO A 152 -24.15 6.94 -0.68
CA PRO A 152 -24.77 5.64 -0.42
C PRO A 152 -25.65 5.25 -1.61
N ARG A 153 -25.35 4.13 -2.28
CA ARG A 153 -26.25 3.59 -3.32
C ARG A 153 -27.44 2.92 -2.63
N VAL A 154 -28.64 3.46 -2.86
CA VAL A 154 -29.89 2.82 -2.47
C VAL A 154 -30.17 1.70 -3.47
N TYR A 155 -30.14 0.46 -3.01
CA TYR A 155 -30.56 -0.69 -3.82
C TYR A 155 -32.08 -0.69 -3.83
N ARG A 156 -32.67 -0.36 -4.99
CA ARG A 156 -34.09 -0.62 -5.23
C ARG A 156 -34.18 -2.06 -5.70
N PHE A 157 -34.49 -2.96 -4.77
CA PHE A 157 -34.84 -4.33 -5.15
C PHE A 157 -36.07 -4.26 -6.06
N ALA A 158 -36.08 -5.06 -7.12
CA ALA A 158 -37.25 -5.18 -7.99
C ALA A 158 -38.44 -5.59 -7.11
N GLU A 159 -39.49 -4.77 -7.15
CA GLU A 159 -40.79 -5.05 -6.51
C GLU A 159 -41.41 -6.33 -7.09
#